data_AF-A0A380KGK5-F1
#
_entry.id   AF-A0A380KGK5-F1
#
_cell.length_a   1.000
_cell.length_b   1.000
_cell.length_c   1.000
_cell.angle_alpha   90.00
_cell.angle_beta   90.00
_cell.angle_gamma   90.00
#
_symmetry.space_group_name_H-M   'P 1'
#
loop_
_entity.id
_entity.type
_entity.pdbx_description
1 polymer ?
#
loop_
_entity_poly.entity_id
_entity_poly.type
_entity_poly.pdbx_seq_one_letter_code
_entity_poly.pdbx_strand_id
1 'polypeptide(L)'
;MILYTFMPDGDWTKDNGMTFYQADITSPLSLSGKIHYTSEDMPGCDMSLMQARNGILYGVVTKYDFAQNYEVIFYQGYNLKQLKPQYIDLGIRKLSQSLGREPQRIWAPDFFQDTDGTTYLFTTVNDKGRIKDKNNEEIFHHSIYVSKIDVSEMKVLETQSVDLPLDKNYIDAHVFQREDSYYLLVKDEFTKTIDYYQSDDLNNWNLVKEDFLSYAIGESIDYTEGQFTLNIGGTYYVFFDKYRGSDKYPKNQYVITTTDFKNFSKPQVVTDSKKTILRHGSAIVYQEKPYEAIMFFKVMTGIQGIVLICYVIAVRKK
;
A
#
# COMPACT_ATOMS: atom_id res chain seq x y z
N MET A 1 13.20 -3.24 12.78
CA MET A 1 13.38 -1.94 12.09
C MET A 1 12.11 -1.61 11.34
N ILE A 2 12.00 -0.40 10.81
CA ILE A 2 10.88 -0.03 9.94
C ILE A 2 11.45 0.19 8.53
N LEU A 3 10.79 -0.39 7.54
CA LEU A 3 11.07 -0.15 6.15
C LEU A 3 9.99 0.79 5.60
N TYR A 4 10.43 1.85 4.94
CA TYR A 4 9.57 2.80 4.25
C TYR A 4 9.87 2.76 2.76
N THR A 5 8.87 3.10 1.96
CA THR A 5 9.06 3.61 0.61
C THR A 5 8.30 4.91 0.46
N PHE A 6 8.88 5.85 -0.27
CA PHE A 6 8.24 7.11 -0.65
C PHE A 6 8.60 7.42 -2.09
N MET A 7 7.67 8.05 -2.79
CA MET A 7 7.92 8.64 -4.09
C MET A 7 8.60 10.02 -3.91
N PRO A 8 9.62 10.37 -4.70
CA PRO A 8 10.10 11.75 -4.76
C PRO A 8 9.00 12.65 -5.35
N ASP A 9 9.04 13.94 -5.05
CA ASP A 9 8.14 14.87 -5.74
C ASP A 9 8.37 14.86 -7.25
N GLY A 10 7.28 14.80 -8.02
CA GLY A 10 7.34 14.57 -9.46
C GLY A 10 5.97 14.46 -10.13
N ASP A 11 6.01 14.09 -11.40
CA ASP A 11 4.82 13.83 -12.21
C ASP A 11 4.26 12.45 -11.85
N TRP A 12 3.16 12.44 -11.11
CA TRP A 12 2.48 11.23 -10.64
C TRP A 12 1.89 10.38 -11.78
N THR A 13 1.85 10.89 -13.02
CA THR A 13 1.39 10.12 -14.19
C THR A 13 2.47 9.26 -14.84
N LYS A 14 3.71 9.33 -14.33
CA LYS A 14 4.88 8.64 -14.88
C LYS A 14 5.45 7.64 -13.88
N ASP A 15 6.20 6.68 -14.41
CA ASP A 15 7.03 5.80 -13.60
C ASP A 15 8.12 6.66 -12.91
N ASN A 16 8.13 6.70 -11.57
CA ASN A 16 9.05 7.57 -10.80
C ASN A 16 10.20 6.80 -10.14
N GLY A 17 10.28 5.47 -10.38
CA GLY A 17 11.17 4.60 -9.63
C GLY A 17 10.78 4.54 -8.16
N MET A 18 11.60 3.89 -7.34
CA MET A 18 11.28 3.64 -5.93
C MET A 18 12.49 3.88 -5.05
N THR A 19 12.30 4.67 -3.99
CA THR A 19 13.32 4.84 -2.95
C THR A 19 12.85 4.17 -1.67
N PHE A 20 13.71 3.34 -1.11
CA PHE A 20 13.47 2.70 0.18
C PHE A 20 14.30 3.38 1.25
N TYR A 21 13.68 3.60 2.40
CA TYR A 21 14.28 4.17 3.59
C TYR A 21 14.12 3.20 4.75
N GLN A 22 15.02 3.31 5.74
CA GLN A 22 14.87 2.61 7.00
C GLN A 22 14.78 3.60 8.16
N ALA A 23 14.12 3.20 9.23
CA ALA A 23 14.22 3.85 10.54
C ALA A 23 14.31 2.80 11.66
N ASP A 24 14.82 3.23 12.81
CA ASP A 24 14.74 2.42 14.03
C ASP A 24 13.31 2.46 14.60
N ILE A 25 12.89 1.38 15.25
CA ILE A 25 11.57 1.31 15.89
C ILE A 25 11.44 2.30 17.07
N THR A 26 12.55 2.67 17.71
CA THR A 26 12.58 3.69 18.76
C THR A 26 12.64 5.11 18.21
N SER A 27 12.93 5.27 16.91
CA SER A 27 13.01 6.57 16.23
C SER A 27 12.36 6.52 14.84
N PRO A 28 11.03 6.28 14.73
CA PRO A 28 10.37 5.94 13.46
C PRO A 28 10.50 7.00 12.36
N LEU A 29 10.70 8.26 12.72
CA LEU A 29 10.76 9.38 11.79
C LEU A 29 12.20 9.73 11.35
N SER A 30 13.21 9.02 11.85
CA SER A 30 14.62 9.23 11.49
C SER A 30 15.00 8.40 10.26
N LEU A 31 14.59 8.87 9.08
CA LEU A 31 14.77 8.16 7.83
C LEU A 31 16.24 8.14 7.36
N SER A 32 16.74 6.95 7.03
CA SER A 32 18.03 6.74 6.38
C SER A 32 17.81 6.02 5.05
N GLY A 33 18.24 6.64 3.95
CA GLY A 33 18.11 6.04 2.61
C GLY A 33 18.87 4.73 2.50
N LYS A 34 18.22 3.70 1.92
CA LYS A 34 18.77 2.35 1.78
C LYS A 34 19.15 2.02 0.36
N ILE A 35 18.18 2.13 -0.55
CA ILE A 35 18.34 1.75 -1.95
C ILE A 35 17.38 2.60 -2.79
N HIS A 36 17.82 2.92 -4.00
CA HIS A 36 17.03 3.63 -4.99
C HIS A 36 17.00 2.78 -6.26
N TYR A 37 15.81 2.59 -6.79
CA TYR A 37 15.54 1.99 -8.08
C TYR A 37 15.08 3.08 -9.04
N THR A 38 15.66 3.11 -10.24
CA THR A 38 15.17 4.00 -11.29
C THR A 38 13.83 3.49 -11.84
N SER A 39 13.14 4.30 -12.65
CA SER A 39 11.92 3.88 -13.35
C SER A 39 12.16 2.77 -14.37
N GLU A 40 13.40 2.61 -14.86
CA GLU A 40 13.79 1.50 -15.73
C GLU A 40 13.96 0.20 -14.93
N ASP A 41 14.53 0.28 -13.73
CA ASP A 41 14.75 -0.90 -12.87
C ASP A 41 13.45 -1.40 -12.22
N MET A 42 12.58 -0.46 -11.81
CA MET A 42 11.35 -0.72 -11.07
C MET A 42 10.24 0.23 -11.53
N PRO A 43 9.63 -0.01 -12.70
CA PRO A 43 8.56 0.83 -13.22
C PRO A 43 7.30 0.81 -12.34
N GLY A 44 6.71 1.98 -12.13
CA GLY A 44 5.46 2.21 -11.40
C GLY A 44 5.53 3.43 -10.45
N CYS A 45 4.43 3.65 -9.73
CA CYS A 45 4.32 4.62 -8.63
C CYS A 45 3.48 4.03 -7.48
N ASP A 46 3.30 4.79 -6.39
CA ASP A 46 2.41 4.46 -5.25
C ASP A 46 2.66 3.08 -4.63
N MET A 47 3.91 2.80 -4.26
CA MET A 47 4.23 1.48 -3.73
C MET A 47 3.60 1.23 -2.35
N SER A 48 2.85 0.13 -2.24
CA SER A 48 2.46 -0.45 -0.94
C SER A 48 3.33 -1.66 -0.60
N LEU A 49 3.71 -1.78 0.67
CA LEU A 49 4.64 -2.79 1.18
C LEU A 49 3.92 -3.79 2.09
N MET A 50 4.34 -5.05 2.00
CA MET A 50 3.95 -6.09 2.95
C MET A 50 5.11 -7.09 3.14
N GLN A 51 5.31 -7.60 4.35
CA GLN A 51 6.18 -8.75 4.57
C GLN A 51 5.36 -9.95 5.06
N ALA A 52 5.35 -11.04 4.30
CA ALA A 52 4.69 -12.26 4.72
C ALA A 52 5.43 -12.93 5.90
N ARG A 53 4.74 -13.77 6.66
CA ARG A 53 5.31 -14.49 7.81
C ARG A 53 6.54 -15.33 7.46
N ASN A 54 6.61 -15.85 6.24
CA ASN A 54 7.78 -16.59 5.75
C ASN A 54 9.02 -15.68 5.51
N GLY A 55 8.86 -14.36 5.53
CA GLY A 55 9.91 -13.35 5.40
C GLY A 55 10.05 -12.76 4.01
N ILE A 56 9.25 -13.21 3.03
CA ILE A 56 9.22 -12.60 1.70
C ILE A 56 8.64 -11.19 1.83
N LEU A 57 9.38 -10.22 1.30
CA LEU A 57 8.95 -8.86 1.09
C LEU A 57 8.21 -8.77 -0.23
N TYR A 58 7.06 -8.12 -0.19
CA TYR A 58 6.22 -7.78 -1.33
C TYR A 58 6.11 -6.26 -1.42
N GLY A 59 6.21 -5.74 -2.64
CA GLY A 59 5.83 -4.39 -3.00
C GLY A 59 4.85 -4.45 -4.16
N VAL A 60 3.76 -3.70 -4.11
CA VAL A 60 2.82 -3.56 -5.24
C VAL A 60 2.83 -2.12 -5.69
N VAL A 61 2.78 -1.89 -7.00
CA VAL A 61 2.84 -0.53 -7.57
C VAL A 61 1.69 -0.30 -8.55
N THR A 62 1.32 0.97 -8.68
CA THR A 62 0.50 1.44 -9.79
C THR A 62 1.27 1.26 -11.10
N LYS A 63 0.92 0.22 -11.86
CA LYS A 63 1.36 0.01 -13.25
C LYS A 63 0.46 -1.01 -13.92
N TYR A 64 -0.21 -0.63 -15.00
CA TYR A 64 -1.15 -1.49 -15.71
C TYR A 64 -0.89 -1.48 -17.22
N ASP A 65 -1.25 -2.57 -17.88
CA ASP A 65 -1.35 -2.66 -19.34
C ASP A 65 -2.44 -3.67 -19.68
N PHE A 66 -3.60 -3.12 -20.06
CA PHE A 66 -4.76 -3.93 -20.42
C PHE A 66 -4.54 -4.76 -21.69
N ALA A 67 -3.65 -4.34 -22.60
CA ALA A 67 -3.31 -5.12 -23.78
C ALA A 67 -2.43 -6.33 -23.42
N GLN A 68 -1.60 -6.20 -22.39
CA GLN A 68 -0.78 -7.29 -21.85
C GLN A 68 -1.45 -8.07 -20.71
N ASN A 69 -2.72 -7.78 -20.41
CA ASN A 69 -3.52 -8.47 -19.41
C ASN A 69 -2.92 -8.42 -17.99
N TYR A 70 -2.44 -7.25 -17.55
CA TYR A 70 -2.13 -7.02 -16.15
C TYR A 70 -2.63 -5.66 -15.66
N GLU A 71 -2.90 -5.61 -14.37
CA GLU A 71 -3.54 -4.49 -13.66
C GLU A 71 -2.60 -3.84 -12.65
N VAL A 72 -1.64 -4.60 -12.14
CA VAL A 72 -0.58 -4.14 -11.23
C VAL A 72 0.71 -4.94 -11.45
N ILE A 73 1.85 -4.41 -10.95
CA ILE A 73 3.10 -5.17 -10.82
C ILE A 73 3.38 -5.44 -9.35
N PHE A 74 3.62 -6.71 -9.02
CA PHE A 74 4.10 -7.18 -7.73
C PHE A 74 5.61 -7.40 -7.80
N TYR A 75 6.36 -6.73 -6.95
CA TYR A 75 7.77 -7.00 -6.71
C TYR A 75 7.91 -7.89 -5.49
N GLN A 76 8.62 -9.02 -5.61
CA GLN A 76 8.85 -9.91 -4.47
C GLN A 76 10.29 -10.36 -4.34
N GLY A 77 10.74 -10.55 -3.09
CA GLY A 77 12.08 -11.02 -2.77
C GLY A 77 12.29 -11.16 -1.26
N TYR A 78 13.40 -11.75 -0.83
CA TYR A 78 13.73 -11.86 0.61
C TYR A 78 14.47 -10.63 1.14
N ASN A 79 14.93 -9.76 0.25
CA ASN A 79 15.59 -8.50 0.57
C ASN A 79 15.37 -7.51 -0.58
N LEU A 80 15.66 -6.24 -0.31
CA LEU A 80 15.45 -5.17 -1.26
C LEU A 80 16.23 -5.38 -2.57
N LYS A 81 17.44 -5.93 -2.52
CA LYS A 81 18.33 -6.07 -3.69
C LYS A 81 17.86 -7.12 -4.70
N GLN A 82 16.91 -7.98 -4.33
CA GLN A 82 16.52 -9.16 -5.11
C GLN A 82 15.01 -9.19 -5.40
N LEU A 83 14.39 -8.01 -5.45
CA LEU A 83 12.99 -7.87 -5.83
C LEU A 83 12.79 -8.21 -7.32
N LYS A 84 11.87 -9.11 -7.62
CA LYS A 84 11.52 -9.54 -8.98
C LYS A 84 10.07 -9.19 -9.29
N PRO A 85 9.78 -8.65 -10.49
CA PRO A 85 8.42 -8.32 -10.89
C PRO A 85 7.60 -9.59 -11.18
N GLN A 86 6.29 -9.48 -10.96
CA GLN A 86 5.23 -10.38 -11.34
C GLN A 86 4.05 -9.52 -11.80
N TYR A 87 3.50 -9.81 -12.98
CA TYR A 87 2.42 -9.04 -13.57
C TYR A 87 1.10 -9.70 -13.23
N ILE A 88 0.21 -8.99 -12.53
CA ILE A 88 -0.99 -9.58 -11.94
C ILE A 88 -2.24 -8.96 -12.57
N ASP A 89 -3.14 -9.82 -13.04
CA ASP A 89 -4.53 -9.48 -13.39
C ASP A 89 -5.37 -9.62 -12.11
N LEU A 90 -5.84 -8.50 -11.57
CA LEU A 90 -6.71 -8.47 -10.38
C LEU A 90 -8.15 -8.84 -10.72
N GLY A 91 -8.50 -9.05 -11.99
CA GLY A 91 -9.87 -9.30 -12.41
C GLY A 91 -10.78 -8.08 -12.31
N ILE A 92 -10.24 -6.89 -11.98
CA ILE A 92 -11.03 -5.68 -11.78
C ILE A 92 -11.67 -5.26 -13.10
N ARG A 93 -10.95 -5.34 -14.22
CA ARG A 93 -11.48 -4.98 -15.53
C ARG A 93 -12.71 -5.81 -15.89
N LYS A 94 -12.65 -7.13 -15.66
CA LYS A 94 -13.78 -8.04 -15.95
C LYS A 94 -14.98 -7.70 -15.08
N LEU A 95 -14.76 -7.46 -13.78
CA LEU A 95 -15.82 -7.07 -12.87
C LEU A 95 -16.43 -5.71 -13.25
N SER A 96 -15.60 -4.69 -13.46
CA SER A 96 -16.01 -3.35 -13.88
C SER A 96 -16.86 -3.38 -15.16
N GLN A 97 -16.43 -4.14 -16.18
CA GLN A 97 -17.20 -4.34 -17.41
C GLN A 97 -18.55 -5.04 -17.17
N SER A 98 -18.60 -6.03 -16.27
CA SER A 98 -19.86 -6.69 -15.90
C SER A 98 -20.86 -5.74 -15.20
N LEU A 99 -20.36 -4.67 -14.58
CA LEU A 99 -21.15 -3.59 -13.99
C LEU A 99 -21.51 -2.49 -15.00
N GLY A 100 -21.21 -2.68 -16.30
CA GLY A 100 -21.49 -1.72 -17.36
C GLY A 100 -20.54 -0.51 -17.37
N ARG A 101 -19.35 -0.65 -16.78
CA ARG A 101 -18.33 0.41 -16.68
C ARG A 101 -17.17 0.16 -17.65
N GLU A 102 -16.41 1.20 -17.96
CA GLU A 102 -15.25 1.12 -18.85
C GLU A 102 -13.97 1.51 -18.10
N PRO A 103 -13.17 0.53 -17.63
CA PRO A 103 -11.96 0.81 -16.87
C PRO A 103 -10.88 1.42 -17.77
N GLN A 104 -10.45 2.63 -17.43
CA GLN A 104 -9.45 3.39 -18.19
C GLN A 104 -8.08 3.38 -17.52
N ARG A 105 -8.04 3.47 -16.18
CA ARG A 105 -6.81 3.56 -15.40
C ARG A 105 -6.94 2.86 -14.05
N ILE A 106 -5.82 2.33 -13.56
CA ILE A 106 -5.68 1.69 -12.24
C ILE A 106 -4.66 2.48 -11.42
N TRP A 107 -4.95 2.69 -10.14
CA TRP A 107 -4.18 3.55 -9.23
C TRP A 107 -4.17 3.04 -7.79
N ALA A 108 -3.15 3.47 -7.05
CA ALA A 108 -3.03 3.39 -5.60
C ALA A 108 -3.37 2.02 -5.01
N PRO A 109 -2.61 0.97 -5.37
CA PRO A 109 -2.77 -0.33 -4.76
C PRO A 109 -2.26 -0.31 -3.31
N ASP A 110 -3.06 -0.79 -2.36
CA ASP A 110 -2.67 -0.88 -0.96
C ASP A 110 -2.95 -2.26 -0.36
N PHE A 111 -1.93 -2.84 0.27
CA PHE A 111 -2.06 -4.13 0.94
C PHE A 111 -2.74 -3.99 2.30
N PHE A 112 -3.66 -4.91 2.59
CA PHE A 112 -4.16 -5.17 3.93
C PHE A 112 -4.06 -6.67 4.23
N GLN A 113 -3.40 -7.04 5.33
CA GLN A 113 -3.38 -8.42 5.80
C GLN A 113 -4.19 -8.52 7.09
N ASP A 114 -5.20 -9.38 7.07
CA ASP A 114 -6.05 -9.65 8.22
C ASP A 114 -5.35 -10.60 9.21
N THR A 115 -5.90 -10.69 10.42
CA THR A 115 -5.40 -11.50 11.54
C THR A 115 -5.29 -13.00 11.21
N ASP A 116 -6.19 -13.50 10.36
CA ASP A 116 -6.17 -14.88 9.86
C ASP A 116 -5.06 -15.14 8.82
N GLY A 117 -4.38 -14.08 8.36
CA GLY A 117 -3.34 -14.11 7.34
C GLY A 117 -3.86 -13.93 5.91
N THR A 118 -5.17 -13.76 5.73
CA THR A 118 -5.75 -13.42 4.43
C THR A 118 -5.21 -12.07 3.99
N THR A 119 -4.74 -12.01 2.74
CA THR A 119 -4.23 -10.77 2.14
C THR A 119 -5.24 -10.22 1.17
N TYR A 120 -5.55 -8.95 1.34
CA TYR A 120 -6.40 -8.14 0.49
C TYR A 120 -5.55 -7.05 -0.18
N LEU A 121 -5.92 -6.68 -1.39
CA LEU A 121 -5.37 -5.55 -2.10
C LEU A 121 -6.50 -4.61 -2.47
N PHE A 122 -6.50 -3.42 -1.87
CA PHE A 122 -7.38 -2.34 -2.25
C PHE A 122 -6.79 -1.62 -3.45
N THR A 123 -7.59 -1.24 -4.43
CA THR A 123 -7.12 -0.59 -5.65
C THR A 123 -8.20 0.35 -6.17
N THR A 124 -7.78 1.52 -6.67
CA THR A 124 -8.69 2.49 -7.27
C THR A 124 -8.68 2.37 -8.78
N VAL A 125 -9.84 2.47 -9.40
CA VAL A 125 -9.98 2.44 -10.86
C VAL A 125 -10.80 3.60 -11.36
N ASN A 126 -10.32 4.26 -12.41
CA ASN A 126 -11.13 5.19 -13.18
C ASN A 126 -11.99 4.41 -14.17
N ASP A 127 -13.23 4.12 -13.79
CA ASP A 127 -14.18 3.36 -14.61
C ASP A 127 -15.56 4.04 -14.75
N LYS A 128 -15.77 5.17 -14.10
CA LYS A 128 -17.01 5.98 -14.15
C LYS A 128 -16.85 7.24 -15.02
N GLY A 129 -15.79 7.34 -15.82
CA GLY A 129 -15.52 8.49 -16.68
C GLY A 129 -14.91 9.68 -15.94
N ARG A 130 -15.44 10.89 -16.16
CA ARG A 130 -14.92 12.15 -15.61
C ARG A 130 -16.01 12.98 -14.95
N ILE A 131 -15.65 13.73 -13.91
CA ILE A 131 -16.54 14.67 -13.20
C ILE A 131 -15.82 16.00 -12.95
N LYS A 132 -16.56 17.00 -12.43
CA LYS A 132 -15.99 18.27 -11.96
C LYS A 132 -15.78 18.23 -10.45
N ASP A 133 -14.64 18.73 -9.97
CA ASP A 133 -14.33 18.84 -8.54
C ASP A 133 -14.90 20.13 -7.91
N LYS A 134 -14.62 20.38 -6.63
CA LYS A 134 -15.04 21.61 -5.91
C LYS A 134 -14.57 22.92 -6.55
N ASN A 135 -13.52 22.89 -7.36
CA ASN A 135 -12.94 24.04 -8.06
C ASN A 135 -13.31 24.07 -9.55
N ASN A 136 -14.22 23.22 -10.00
CA ASN A 136 -14.62 23.07 -11.41
C ASN A 136 -13.49 22.54 -12.33
N GLU A 137 -12.46 21.90 -11.77
CA GLU A 137 -11.45 21.16 -12.51
C GLU A 137 -12.02 19.80 -12.97
N GLU A 138 -11.70 19.36 -14.19
CA GLU A 138 -12.12 18.03 -14.65
C GLU A 138 -11.19 16.96 -14.08
N ILE A 139 -11.78 16.02 -13.35
CA ILE A 139 -11.09 14.94 -12.64
C ILE A 139 -11.67 13.58 -13.05
N PHE A 140 -10.87 12.54 -12.85
CA PHE A 140 -11.32 11.16 -13.03
C PHE A 140 -12.35 10.78 -11.96
N HIS A 141 -13.38 10.04 -12.37
CA HIS A 141 -14.39 9.47 -11.49
C HIS A 141 -14.07 8.01 -11.20
N HIS A 142 -13.94 7.67 -9.93
CA HIS A 142 -13.32 6.46 -9.46
C HIS A 142 -14.30 5.48 -8.80
N SER A 143 -13.89 4.22 -8.77
CA SER A 143 -14.42 3.16 -7.94
C SER A 143 -13.26 2.50 -7.19
N ILE A 144 -13.54 2.02 -5.97
CA ILE A 144 -12.58 1.21 -5.21
C ILE A 144 -12.96 -0.26 -5.37
N TYR A 145 -11.96 -1.09 -5.55
CA TYR A 145 -12.07 -2.54 -5.59
C TYR A 145 -11.16 -3.16 -4.53
N VAL A 146 -11.55 -4.32 -4.05
CA VAL A 146 -10.71 -5.14 -3.17
C VAL A 146 -10.57 -6.53 -3.78
N SER A 147 -9.33 -6.99 -3.89
CA SER A 147 -8.98 -8.32 -4.37
C SER A 147 -8.38 -9.15 -3.24
N LYS A 148 -8.91 -10.34 -3.01
CA LYS A 148 -8.33 -11.34 -2.12
C LYS A 148 -7.22 -12.10 -2.87
N ILE A 149 -6.01 -12.12 -2.32
CA ILE A 149 -4.82 -12.61 -3.01
C ILE A 149 -4.14 -13.71 -2.18
N ASP A 150 -3.87 -14.84 -2.84
CA ASP A 150 -2.85 -15.78 -2.39
C ASP A 150 -1.48 -15.29 -2.87
N VAL A 151 -0.75 -14.61 -1.98
CA VAL A 151 0.57 -14.05 -2.28
C VAL A 151 1.67 -15.11 -2.39
N SER A 152 1.42 -16.35 -1.98
CA SER A 152 2.37 -17.46 -2.12
C SER A 152 2.35 -18.04 -3.53
N GLU A 153 1.16 -18.09 -4.14
CA GLU A 153 0.95 -18.51 -5.52
C GLU A 153 0.87 -17.34 -6.50
N MET A 154 0.85 -16.10 -6.00
CA MET A 154 0.58 -14.88 -6.79
C MET A 154 -0.73 -14.96 -7.56
N LYS A 155 -1.77 -15.46 -6.90
CA LYS A 155 -3.07 -15.75 -7.50
C LYS A 155 -4.16 -14.93 -6.85
N VAL A 156 -4.99 -14.31 -7.68
CA VAL A 156 -6.20 -13.62 -7.24
C VAL A 156 -7.30 -14.66 -7.06
N LEU A 157 -7.89 -14.70 -5.87
CA LEU A 157 -8.92 -15.65 -5.48
C LEU A 157 -10.31 -15.10 -5.75
N GLU A 158 -10.50 -13.81 -5.46
CA GLU A 158 -11.77 -13.11 -5.55
C GLU A 158 -11.52 -11.61 -5.68
N THR A 159 -12.41 -10.90 -6.38
CA THR A 159 -12.39 -9.45 -6.48
C THR A 159 -13.82 -8.93 -6.41
N GLN A 160 -14.02 -7.88 -5.63
CA GLN A 160 -15.32 -7.23 -5.43
C GLN A 160 -15.18 -5.70 -5.44
N SER A 161 -16.27 -5.00 -5.75
CA SER A 161 -16.35 -3.55 -5.54
C SER A 161 -16.49 -3.24 -4.06
N VAL A 162 -15.88 -2.14 -3.61
CA VAL A 162 -16.08 -1.61 -2.27
C VAL A 162 -17.17 -0.55 -2.34
N ASP A 163 -18.28 -0.81 -1.66
CA ASP A 163 -19.39 0.13 -1.57
C ASP A 163 -19.28 0.91 -0.26
N LEU A 164 -19.14 2.24 -0.37
CA LEU A 164 -19.17 3.17 0.75
C LEU A 164 -20.55 3.82 0.83
N PRO A 165 -21.05 4.16 2.04
CA PRO A 165 -22.41 4.66 2.24
C PRO A 165 -22.66 6.02 1.60
N LEU A 166 -21.61 6.79 1.31
CA LEU A 166 -21.68 8.04 0.57
C LEU A 166 -21.23 7.83 -0.87
N ASP A 167 -22.06 8.27 -1.82
CA ASP A 167 -21.71 8.28 -3.24
C ASP A 167 -20.78 9.48 -3.54
N LYS A 168 -19.49 9.33 -3.17
CA LYS A 168 -18.44 10.29 -3.51
C LYS A 168 -17.38 9.68 -4.42
N ASN A 169 -16.48 10.54 -4.88
CA ASN A 169 -15.38 10.16 -5.76
C ASN A 169 -14.13 9.79 -4.95
N TYR A 170 -14.01 8.52 -4.57
CA TYR A 170 -12.96 8.07 -3.66
C TYR A 170 -11.73 7.46 -4.36
N ILE A 171 -10.53 7.73 -3.82
CA ILE A 171 -9.23 7.17 -4.25
C ILE A 171 -8.30 6.98 -3.04
N ASP A 172 -7.15 6.32 -3.25
CA ASP A 172 -6.11 6.11 -2.25
C ASP A 172 -6.63 5.41 -0.98
N ALA A 173 -7.32 4.29 -1.12
CA ALA A 173 -7.83 3.55 0.03
C ALA A 173 -6.67 2.96 0.86
N HIS A 174 -6.70 3.18 2.17
CA HIS A 174 -5.80 2.54 3.12
C HIS A 174 -6.56 1.93 4.30
N VAL A 175 -6.42 0.62 4.49
CA VAL A 175 -7.10 -0.12 5.55
C VAL A 175 -6.12 -0.54 6.64
N PHE A 176 -6.54 -0.37 7.89
CA PHE A 176 -5.82 -0.85 9.06
C PHE A 176 -6.79 -1.36 10.13
N GLN A 177 -6.27 -2.16 11.05
CA GLN A 177 -7.05 -2.72 12.14
C GLN A 177 -6.71 -2.02 13.47
N ARG A 178 -7.73 -1.81 14.29
CA ARG A 178 -7.59 -1.38 15.68
C ARG A 178 -8.65 -2.09 16.51
N GLU A 179 -8.20 -2.73 17.58
CA GLU A 179 -9.08 -3.60 18.38
C GLU A 179 -9.72 -4.66 17.46
N ASP A 180 -11.02 -4.88 17.56
CA ASP A 180 -11.74 -5.89 16.79
C ASP A 180 -12.42 -5.33 15.51
N SER A 181 -12.12 -4.08 15.13
CA SER A 181 -12.69 -3.44 13.93
C SER A 181 -11.64 -3.04 12.91
N TYR A 182 -12.08 -2.97 11.65
CA TYR A 182 -11.34 -2.44 10.52
C TYR A 182 -11.65 -0.96 10.34
N TYR A 183 -10.66 -0.22 9.87
CA TYR A 183 -10.78 1.19 9.60
C TYR A 183 -10.18 1.53 8.25
N LEU A 184 -10.85 2.42 7.53
CA LEU A 184 -10.44 2.87 6.20
C LEU A 184 -10.21 4.38 6.25
N LEU A 185 -9.02 4.80 5.83
CA LEU A 185 -8.77 6.17 5.42
C LEU A 185 -8.82 6.23 3.91
N VAL A 186 -9.60 7.13 3.35
CA VAL A 186 -9.80 7.22 1.90
C VAL A 186 -9.92 8.68 1.46
N LYS A 187 -9.27 9.04 0.35
CA LYS A 187 -9.31 10.40 -0.17
C LYS A 187 -10.60 10.63 -0.94
N ASP A 188 -11.36 11.66 -0.55
CA ASP A 188 -12.41 12.24 -1.37
C ASP A 188 -11.77 13.17 -2.41
N GLU A 189 -11.73 12.72 -3.65
CA GLU A 189 -11.15 13.44 -4.78
C GLU A 189 -12.00 14.66 -5.20
N PHE A 190 -13.24 14.81 -4.72
CA PHE A 190 -14.01 16.03 -4.95
C PHE A 190 -13.59 17.16 -3.99
N THR A 191 -13.53 16.86 -2.69
CA THR A 191 -13.18 17.85 -1.64
C THR A 191 -11.67 18.01 -1.43
N LYS A 192 -10.88 17.04 -1.91
CA LYS A 192 -9.43 16.92 -1.70
C LYS A 192 -9.05 16.72 -0.23
N THR A 193 -9.88 15.99 0.50
CA THR A 193 -9.70 15.67 1.93
C THR A 193 -9.71 14.16 2.13
N ILE A 194 -9.33 13.69 3.32
CA ILE A 194 -9.38 12.27 3.67
C ILE A 194 -10.57 12.03 4.61
N ASP A 195 -11.42 11.08 4.26
CA ASP A 195 -12.51 10.59 5.07
C ASP A 195 -12.09 9.34 5.86
N TYR A 196 -12.73 9.10 6.99
CA TYR A 196 -12.46 8.01 7.91
C TYR A 196 -13.71 7.16 8.13
N TYR A 197 -13.58 5.85 7.88
CA TYR A 197 -14.63 4.86 7.95
C TYR A 197 -14.26 3.72 8.91
N GLN A 198 -15.27 3.02 9.41
CA GLN A 198 -15.14 1.82 10.24
C GLN A 198 -15.99 0.68 9.67
N SER A 199 -15.49 -0.55 9.75
CA SER A 199 -16.23 -1.77 9.41
C SER A 199 -15.87 -2.89 10.39
N ASP A 200 -16.78 -3.82 10.61
CA ASP A 200 -16.54 -5.04 11.39
C ASP A 200 -16.24 -6.26 10.50
N ASP A 201 -16.36 -6.14 9.17
CA ASP A 201 -16.27 -7.27 8.23
C ASP A 201 -15.64 -6.94 6.87
N LEU A 202 -15.06 -5.74 6.70
CA LEU A 202 -14.49 -5.18 5.46
C LEU A 202 -15.49 -4.93 4.32
N ASN A 203 -16.78 -5.25 4.51
CA ASN A 203 -17.82 -5.12 3.48
C ASN A 203 -18.80 -3.99 3.83
N ASN A 204 -19.16 -3.86 5.11
CA ASN A 204 -20.12 -2.90 5.59
C ASN A 204 -19.40 -1.74 6.28
N TRP A 205 -19.22 -0.63 5.55
CA TRP A 205 -18.50 0.55 6.02
C TRP A 205 -19.45 1.61 6.56
N ASN A 206 -19.13 2.13 7.75
CA ASN A 206 -19.82 3.25 8.39
C ASN A 206 -18.90 4.47 8.39
N LEU A 207 -19.41 5.61 7.95
CA LEU A 207 -18.68 6.86 8.04
C LEU A 207 -18.49 7.24 9.50
N VAL A 208 -17.24 7.42 9.92
CA VAL A 208 -16.88 7.95 11.24
C VAL A 208 -16.68 9.46 11.16
N LYS A 209 -15.93 9.93 10.14
CA LYS A 209 -15.58 11.34 10.02
C LYS A 209 -15.21 11.73 8.60
N GLU A 210 -15.91 12.70 8.02
CA GLU A 210 -15.44 13.42 6.83
C GLU A 210 -14.36 14.43 7.20
N ASP A 211 -13.42 14.68 6.28
CA ASP A 211 -12.29 15.60 6.50
C ASP A 211 -11.58 15.31 7.84
N PHE A 212 -11.22 14.04 7.99
CA PHE A 212 -10.64 13.48 9.20
C PHE A 212 -9.36 14.22 9.62
N LEU A 213 -8.50 14.61 8.68
CA LEU A 213 -7.26 15.30 9.01
C LEU A 213 -7.52 16.67 9.61
N SER A 214 -8.45 17.46 9.05
CA SER A 214 -8.78 18.76 9.63
C SER A 214 -9.36 18.62 11.04
N TYR A 215 -10.19 17.61 11.28
CA TYR A 215 -10.69 17.27 12.61
C TYR A 215 -9.56 16.87 13.57
N ALA A 216 -8.68 15.95 13.15
CA ALA A 216 -7.60 15.42 13.98
C ALA A 216 -6.61 16.52 14.40
N ILE A 217 -6.31 17.44 13.47
CA ILE A 217 -5.35 18.53 13.71
C ILE A 217 -6.02 19.72 14.42
N GLY A 218 -7.36 19.84 14.34
CA GLY A 218 -8.14 20.94 14.92
C GLY A 218 -8.19 22.21 14.06
N GLU A 219 -7.85 22.11 12.78
CA GLU A 219 -7.80 23.21 11.82
C GLU A 219 -7.83 22.70 10.37
N SER A 220 -8.28 23.55 9.44
CA SER A 220 -8.45 23.14 8.04
C SER A 220 -7.13 22.78 7.35
N ILE A 221 -7.15 21.62 6.68
CA ILE A 221 -6.14 21.15 5.75
C ILE A 221 -6.82 20.42 4.59
N ASP A 222 -6.44 20.76 3.37
CA ASP A 222 -6.94 20.13 2.15
C ASP A 222 -5.81 19.81 1.17
N TYR A 223 -6.13 19.27 -0.01
CA TYR A 223 -5.16 18.72 -0.96
C TYR A 223 -4.24 17.72 -0.28
N THR A 224 -4.84 16.81 0.48
CA THR A 224 -4.17 15.72 1.17
C THR A 224 -4.44 14.39 0.48
N GLU A 225 -3.46 13.51 0.43
CA GLU A 225 -3.55 12.20 -0.23
C GLU A 225 -2.45 11.23 0.25
N GLY A 226 -2.40 10.04 -0.37
CA GLY A 226 -1.31 9.08 -0.16
C GLY A 226 -1.17 8.61 1.29
N GLN A 227 -2.30 8.54 2.02
CA GLN A 227 -2.28 8.25 3.44
C GLN A 227 -2.02 6.79 3.74
N PHE A 228 -1.28 6.54 4.81
CA PHE A 228 -1.10 5.21 5.37
C PHE A 228 -0.87 5.29 6.88
N THR A 229 -1.03 4.17 7.57
CA THR A 229 -0.84 4.06 9.00
C THR A 229 0.26 3.05 9.35
N LEU A 230 0.99 3.34 10.41
CA LEU A 230 1.96 2.42 11.01
C LEU A 230 1.71 2.37 12.51
N ASN A 231 1.52 1.19 13.08
CA ASN A 231 1.35 0.99 14.52
C ASN A 231 2.65 0.44 15.13
N ILE A 232 3.22 1.17 16.09
CA ILE A 232 4.41 0.78 16.83
C ILE A 232 4.12 0.92 18.32
N GLY A 233 4.14 -0.20 19.05
CA GLY A 233 3.96 -0.19 20.50
C GLY A 233 2.65 0.48 20.96
N GLY A 234 1.58 0.37 20.17
CA GLY A 234 0.28 1.00 20.45
C GLY A 234 0.18 2.47 20.04
N THR A 235 1.25 3.06 19.50
CA THR A 235 1.22 4.39 18.88
C THR A 235 1.00 4.25 17.39
N TYR A 236 -0.05 4.88 16.89
CA TYR A 236 -0.35 5.01 15.47
C TYR A 236 0.34 6.25 14.91
N TYR A 237 1.01 6.07 13.79
CA TYR A 237 1.59 7.12 12.96
C TYR A 237 0.75 7.18 11.69
N VAL A 238 -0.03 8.25 11.51
CA VAL A 238 -0.86 8.47 10.34
C VAL A 238 -0.11 9.41 9.41
N PHE A 239 0.39 8.87 8.32
CA PHE A 239 1.11 9.60 7.29
C PHE A 239 0.13 10.06 6.22
N PHE A 240 0.39 11.22 5.62
CA PHE A 240 -0.32 11.76 4.47
C PHE A 240 0.57 12.80 3.79
N ASP A 241 0.46 13.00 2.47
CA ASP A 241 1.12 14.13 1.82
C ASP A 241 0.15 15.25 1.47
N LYS A 242 0.69 16.47 1.44
CA LYS A 242 0.01 17.64 0.92
C LYS A 242 0.63 17.98 -0.42
N TYR A 243 -0.14 17.87 -1.49
CA TYR A 243 0.38 18.01 -2.85
C TYR A 243 0.20 19.41 -3.46
N ARG A 244 -0.74 20.20 -2.92
CA ARG A 244 -0.79 21.67 -3.14
C ARG A 244 -0.56 22.37 -1.80
N GLY A 245 0.57 23.05 -1.65
CA GLY A 245 0.97 23.69 -0.40
C GLY A 245 0.25 25.02 -0.12
N SER A 246 0.31 25.43 1.15
CA SER A 246 -0.01 26.79 1.65
C SER A 246 1.15 27.27 2.52
N ASP A 247 1.16 28.54 2.95
CA ASP A 247 2.19 29.07 3.86
C ASP A 247 2.26 28.27 5.17
N LYS A 248 1.12 27.80 5.65
CA LYS A 248 1.00 27.04 6.90
C LYS A 248 1.42 25.59 6.74
N TYR A 249 1.00 24.98 5.63
CA TYR A 249 1.27 23.59 5.29
C TYR A 249 1.87 23.55 3.88
N PRO A 250 3.20 23.75 3.75
CA PRO A 250 3.87 23.63 2.47
C PRO A 250 3.73 22.22 1.89
N LYS A 251 4.00 22.08 0.60
CA LYS A 251 3.98 20.78 -0.07
C LYS A 251 5.01 19.84 0.60
N ASN A 252 4.54 18.75 1.21
CA ASN A 252 5.40 17.76 1.85
C ASN A 252 4.64 16.49 2.28
N GLN A 253 5.38 15.48 2.68
CA GLN A 253 4.88 14.38 3.50
C GLN A 253 4.78 14.85 4.96
N TYR A 254 3.65 14.53 5.58
CA TYR A 254 3.38 14.79 6.99
C TYR A 254 3.06 13.49 7.73
N VAL A 255 3.19 13.57 9.05
CA VAL A 255 2.71 12.55 9.98
C VAL A 255 2.06 13.22 11.19
N ILE A 256 0.94 12.65 11.65
CA ILE A 256 0.36 12.90 12.96
C ILE A 256 0.39 11.61 13.77
N THR A 257 0.53 11.69 15.08
CA THR A 257 0.55 10.51 15.96
C THR A 257 -0.60 10.51 16.94
N THR A 258 -1.06 9.31 17.30
CA THR A 258 -2.13 9.10 18.30
C THR A 258 -2.00 7.72 18.95
N THR A 259 -2.60 7.55 20.13
CA THR A 259 -2.78 6.24 20.78
C THR A 259 -4.26 5.87 20.92
N ASP A 260 -5.19 6.80 20.63
CA ASP A 260 -6.62 6.64 20.93
C ASP A 260 -7.55 7.13 19.80
N PHE A 261 -7.02 7.76 18.75
CA PHE A 261 -7.75 8.50 17.70
C PHE A 261 -8.74 9.54 18.25
N LYS A 262 -8.45 10.07 19.44
CA LYS A 262 -9.16 11.21 20.05
C LYS A 262 -8.23 12.40 20.20
N ASN A 263 -6.98 12.12 20.57
CA ASN A 263 -5.93 13.11 20.75
C ASN A 263 -4.82 12.86 19.72
N PHE A 264 -4.48 13.88 18.94
CA PHE A 264 -3.45 13.80 17.91
C PHE A 264 -2.33 14.80 18.17
N SER A 265 -1.12 14.44 17.76
CA SER A 265 -0.02 15.39 17.70
C SER A 265 -0.26 16.46 16.63
N LYS A 266 0.49 17.56 16.73
CA LYS A 266 0.64 18.47 15.58
C LYS A 266 1.31 17.73 14.40
N PRO A 267 1.00 18.10 13.15
CA PRO A 267 1.67 17.56 11.97
C PRO A 267 3.16 17.81 12.02
N GLN A 268 3.95 16.79 11.69
CA GLN A 268 5.40 16.86 11.55
C GLN A 268 5.77 16.53 10.12
N VAL A 269 6.69 17.32 9.54
CA VAL A 269 7.21 17.04 8.20
C VAL A 269 8.09 15.79 8.25
N VAL A 270 7.84 14.87 7.33
CA VAL A 270 8.63 13.65 7.15
C VAL A 270 9.59 13.88 5.99
N THR A 271 10.89 13.76 6.26
CA THR A 271 11.92 13.99 5.25
C THR A 271 13.15 13.15 5.52
N ASP A 272 13.94 12.92 4.47
CA ASP A 272 15.25 12.33 4.59
C ASP A 272 16.33 13.37 4.99
N SER A 273 17.57 12.90 5.12
CA SER A 273 18.72 13.74 5.47
C SER A 273 19.04 14.83 4.44
N LYS A 274 18.54 14.71 3.21
CA LYS A 274 18.70 15.69 2.12
C LYS A 274 17.56 16.71 2.07
N LYS A 275 16.59 16.62 2.98
CA LYS A 275 15.41 17.49 3.01
C LYS A 275 14.55 17.38 1.75
N THR A 276 14.52 16.20 1.13
CA THR A 276 13.71 15.96 -0.07
C THR A 276 12.22 16.03 0.24
N ILE A 277 11.43 16.62 -0.66
CA ILE A 277 9.97 16.53 -0.60
C ILE A 277 9.58 15.10 -0.96
N LEU A 278 9.11 14.37 0.05
CA LEU A 278 8.56 13.03 -0.08
C LEU A 278 7.06 13.12 -0.32
N ARG A 279 6.51 12.16 -1.07
CA ARG A 279 5.07 12.00 -1.32
C ARG A 279 4.76 10.51 -1.38
N HIS A 280 3.50 10.13 -1.19
CA HIS A 280 2.95 8.77 -1.36
C HIS A 280 3.89 7.66 -0.88
N GLY A 281 3.56 7.07 0.26
CA GLY A 281 4.42 6.06 0.83
C GLY A 281 3.68 4.89 1.40
N SER A 282 4.49 3.95 1.86
CA SER A 282 4.06 2.83 2.67
C SER A 282 5.16 2.49 3.65
N ALA A 283 4.78 1.93 4.79
CA ALA A 283 5.72 1.50 5.80
C ALA A 283 5.29 0.19 6.43
N ILE A 284 6.27 -0.65 6.75
CA ILE A 284 6.07 -1.88 7.50
C ILE A 284 7.11 -2.03 8.59
N VAL A 285 6.72 -2.67 9.70
CA VAL A 285 7.69 -3.24 10.62
C VAL A 285 8.40 -4.37 9.88
N TYR A 286 9.69 -4.17 9.61
CA TYR A 286 10.48 -5.04 8.77
C TYR A 286 11.46 -5.87 9.60
N GLN A 287 11.45 -7.18 9.33
CA GLN A 287 12.41 -8.13 9.87
C GLN A 287 13.30 -8.64 8.74
N GLU A 288 14.55 -8.21 8.72
CA GLU A 288 15.53 -8.74 7.78
C GLU A 288 15.81 -10.21 8.14
N LYS A 289 15.44 -11.12 7.23
CA LYS A 289 15.79 -12.54 7.40
C LYS A 289 17.07 -12.84 6.62
N PRO A 290 18.03 -13.58 7.21
CA PRO A 290 19.26 -13.95 6.51
C PRO A 290 18.93 -14.94 5.37
N TYR A 291 18.79 -14.41 4.16
CA TYR A 291 18.45 -15.17 2.96
C TYR A 291 19.41 -16.35 2.73
N GLU A 292 20.70 -16.16 3.01
CA GLU A 292 21.74 -17.18 2.90
C GLU A 292 21.48 -18.35 3.85
N ALA A 293 21.02 -18.09 5.08
CA ALA A 293 20.65 -19.14 6.01
C ALA A 293 19.37 -19.86 5.55
N ILE A 294 18.34 -19.13 5.06
CA ILE A 294 17.11 -19.75 4.53
C ILE A 294 17.41 -20.66 3.35
N MET A 295 18.24 -20.20 2.41
CA MET A 295 18.66 -20.98 1.24
C MET A 295 19.52 -22.17 1.63
N PHE A 296 20.46 -21.99 2.57
CA PHE A 296 21.28 -23.07 3.10
C PHE A 296 20.40 -24.17 3.72
N PHE A 297 19.43 -23.82 4.57
CA PHE A 297 18.51 -24.79 5.16
C PHE A 297 17.64 -25.49 4.10
N LYS A 298 17.09 -24.76 3.11
CA LYS A 298 16.30 -25.37 2.03
C LYS A 298 17.13 -26.37 1.21
N VAL A 299 18.35 -26.02 0.84
CA VAL A 299 19.27 -26.90 0.11
C VAL A 299 19.63 -28.13 0.97
N MET A 300 19.95 -27.94 2.24
CA MET A 300 20.28 -29.04 3.16
C MET A 300 19.10 -30.00 3.37
N THR A 301 17.87 -29.49 3.52
CA THR A 301 16.67 -30.34 3.62
C THR A 301 16.39 -31.10 2.31
N GLY A 302 16.62 -30.48 1.16
CA GLY A 302 16.52 -31.15 -0.15
C GLY A 302 17.55 -32.27 -0.30
N ILE A 303 18.80 -32.02 0.10
CA ILE A 303 19.87 -33.03 0.08
C ILE A 303 19.56 -34.18 1.05
N GLN A 304 19.09 -33.90 2.27
CA GLN A 304 18.69 -34.93 3.23
C GLN A 304 17.52 -35.79 2.71
N GLY A 305 16.54 -35.16 2.05
CA GLY A 305 15.44 -35.88 1.40
C GLY A 305 15.93 -36.81 0.28
N ILE A 306 16.87 -36.35 -0.56
CA ILE A 306 17.49 -37.17 -1.61
C ILE A 306 18.28 -38.34 -1.01
N VAL A 307 19.07 -38.11 0.04
CA VAL A 307 19.84 -39.16 0.73
C VAL A 307 18.91 -40.22 1.33
N LEU A 308 17.79 -39.81 1.94
CA LEU A 308 16.80 -40.74 2.49
C LEU A 308 16.11 -41.57 1.39
N ILE A 309 15.75 -40.94 0.27
CA ILE A 309 15.18 -41.64 -0.89
C ILE A 309 16.19 -42.66 -1.46
N CYS A 310 17.45 -42.27 -1.63
CA CYS A 310 18.51 -43.16 -2.09
C CYS A 310 18.73 -44.34 -1.13
N TYR A 311 18.69 -44.09 0.20
CA TYR A 311 18.80 -45.15 1.21
C TYR A 311 17.62 -46.13 1.15
N VAL A 312 16.38 -45.64 1.06
CA VAL A 312 15.18 -46.50 0.94
C VAL A 312 15.20 -47.33 -0.34
N ILE A 313 15.64 -46.76 -1.47
CA ILE A 313 15.81 -47.50 -2.73
C ILE A 313 16.89 -48.57 -2.62
N ALA A 314 18.02 -48.28 -1.95
CA ALA A 314 19.11 -49.22 -1.76
C ALA A 314 18.75 -50.38 -0.82
N VAL A 315 17.97 -50.12 0.25
CA VAL A 315 17.50 -51.14 1.19
C VAL A 315 16.43 -52.04 0.58
N ARG A 316 15.55 -51.52 -0.28
CA ARG A 316 14.51 -52.33 -0.97
C ARG A 316 15.02 -53.24 -2.09
N LYS A 317 16.28 -53.09 -2.51
CA LYS A 317 16.93 -53.92 -3.54
C LYS A 317 17.80 -55.05 -2.97
N LYS A 318 17.82 -55.21 -1.64
CA LYS A 318 18.40 -56.36 -0.93
C LYS A 318 17.27 -57.25 -0.42
#